data_AF-A0A093YJK7-F1
#
_entry.id   AF-A0A093YJK7-F1
#
_cell.length_a   1.000
_cell.length_b   1.000
_cell.length_c   1.000
_cell.angle_alpha   90.00
_cell.angle_beta   90.00
_cell.angle_gamma   90.00
#
_symmetry.space_group_name_H-M   'P 1'
#
loop_
_entity.id
_entity.type
_entity.pdbx_description
1 polymer ?
#
loop_
_entity_poly.entity_id
_entity_poly.type
_entity_poly.pdbx_seq_one_letter_code
_entity_poly.pdbx_strand_id
1 'polypeptide(L)'
;MRGLLIGQALAAVLSLSWGVQASENFTYIDMMRARNALMDGRGDCPPCFNCLLPAFTCGQYAECQQYDGKCSCPAGFGGDDCMQPVCGSLADGKERPMRQGDKCDCKEGWDGINCNVCTTNKACNALMPENTGGVCYQNGEVVKENYQMCDVTNKKIRDLLNEKVPQVTFTCNAEDKKCDFQFWVQQKESFYCSLGGCVSGSDNTYDRNSTNYKCNDIQCSCIPDRMLCGENGSVDISDFLTEEIKGPATFECLQQSGGTNKCAFQEPAMNDLIQQMFGDKSITLECRSGECLYETEVPGYERPVKKINTPLIAGVIAASSLFVVAVILLVWYLGRRRFAYNPISLDDSDDENLKLMADHKPASLYFENVSYTLNGKVILDRIQGVAHPGQIMAIMGASGAGKTTFLDILARKNKRGSVEGNFYVNGEKVGNSDYKNVIGFVDQEDTMLPTLTVHETIMTSALLRLPRDMGRAAKELRVYEVEKQLGISHIKDSLIGSEEGNGRGISGGEKRRVGIAC
;
A
#
# COMPACT_ATOMS: atom_id res chain seq x y z
N MET A 1 35.34 44.69 -49.16
CA MET A 1 34.40 44.28 -50.22
C MET A 1 34.29 42.77 -50.21
N ARG A 2 33.06 42.26 -49.99
CA ARG A 2 32.64 40.85 -49.77
C ARG A 2 33.25 40.22 -48.50
N GLY A 3 32.66 40.30 -47.30
CA GLY A 3 31.25 40.27 -46.88
C GLY A 3 30.82 38.80 -46.66
N LEU A 4 30.20 38.36 -45.56
CA LEU A 4 29.77 38.98 -44.31
C LEU A 4 29.40 37.82 -43.33
N LEU A 5 29.63 38.04 -42.03
CA LEU A 5 28.95 37.54 -40.79
C LEU A 5 27.86 36.45 -40.91
N ILE A 6 27.72 35.47 -40.00
CA ILE A 6 27.06 35.48 -38.66
C ILE A 6 27.12 34.00 -38.18
N GLY A 7 27.29 33.56 -36.93
CA GLY A 7 27.17 34.18 -35.61
C GLY A 7 27.59 33.20 -34.49
N GLN A 8 27.57 33.72 -33.27
CA GLN A 8 28.23 33.29 -32.05
C GLN A 8 27.53 32.16 -31.26
N ALA A 9 28.29 31.43 -30.44
CA ALA A 9 27.96 31.07 -29.05
C ALA A 9 29.25 30.57 -28.36
N LEU A 10 29.99 31.39 -27.61
CA LEU A 10 29.86 31.65 -26.16
C LEU A 10 29.81 30.40 -25.27
N ALA A 11 30.97 30.15 -24.63
CA ALA A 11 31.17 29.81 -23.23
C ALA A 11 30.35 28.67 -22.58
N ALA A 12 31.05 27.57 -22.24
CA ALA A 12 30.84 26.85 -20.98
C ALA A 12 32.10 26.08 -20.58
N VAL A 13 33.07 26.79 -20.01
CA VAL A 13 33.97 26.20 -19.01
C VAL A 13 33.16 26.19 -17.71
N LEU A 14 32.84 25.00 -17.19
CA LEU A 14 32.58 24.65 -15.77
C LEU A 14 31.70 23.38 -15.70
N SER A 15 32.32 22.24 -15.45
CA SER A 15 31.80 21.24 -14.52
C SER A 15 32.93 20.28 -14.16
N LEU A 16 33.50 20.58 -13.00
CA LEU A 16 34.31 19.67 -12.21
C LEU A 16 33.60 18.32 -12.04
N SER A 17 34.40 17.26 -12.13
CA SER A 17 34.34 15.99 -11.38
C SER A 17 32.97 15.51 -10.90
N TRP A 18 32.62 14.27 -11.27
CA TRP A 18 32.22 13.19 -10.34
C TRP A 18 32.27 11.86 -11.11
N GLY A 19 33.47 11.28 -11.21
CA GLY A 19 33.60 9.84 -11.40
C GLY A 19 33.74 9.22 -10.03
N VAL A 20 32.63 8.81 -9.40
CA VAL A 20 32.69 7.95 -8.23
C VAL A 20 33.15 6.57 -8.72
N GLN A 21 34.40 6.26 -8.44
CA GLN A 21 34.99 4.96 -8.69
C GLN A 21 34.55 4.03 -7.54
N ALA A 22 33.41 3.37 -7.68
CA ALA A 22 33.01 2.31 -6.76
C ALA A 22 33.64 0.98 -7.23
N SER A 23 34.88 0.74 -6.80
CA SER A 23 35.45 -0.60 -6.77
C SER A 23 36.00 -0.84 -5.37
N GLU A 24 35.24 -1.50 -4.52
CA GLU A 24 35.76 -1.99 -3.24
C GLU A 24 35.88 -3.51 -3.31
N ASN A 25 37.13 -3.99 -3.31
CA ASN A 25 37.43 -5.35 -2.92
C ASN A 25 37.49 -5.36 -1.39
N PHE A 26 36.47 -5.93 -0.74
CA PHE A 26 36.47 -6.06 0.71
C PHE A 26 37.56 -7.03 1.15
N THR A 27 38.51 -6.53 1.94
CA THR A 27 39.50 -7.38 2.60
C THR A 27 38.95 -7.94 3.91
N TYR A 28 39.57 -8.99 4.46
CA TYR A 28 39.25 -9.51 5.79
C TYR A 28 39.35 -8.43 6.89
N ILE A 29 40.24 -7.45 6.72
CA ILE A 29 40.42 -6.33 7.64
C ILE A 29 39.27 -5.33 7.52
N ASP A 30 38.69 -5.15 6.33
CA ASP A 30 37.52 -4.29 6.14
C ASP A 30 36.25 -4.94 6.72
N MET A 31 36.12 -6.27 6.64
CA MET A 31 35.10 -7.02 7.38
C MET A 31 35.30 -6.93 8.90
N MET A 32 36.54 -7.01 9.40
CA MET A 32 36.86 -6.82 10.82
C MET A 32 36.59 -5.38 11.28
N ARG A 33 36.87 -4.37 10.46
CA ARG A 33 36.51 -2.97 10.74
C ARG A 33 35.01 -2.74 10.69
N ALA A 34 34.27 -3.36 9.77
CA ALA A 34 32.81 -3.30 9.75
C ALA A 34 32.22 -4.01 10.98
N ARG A 35 32.78 -5.15 11.38
CA ARG A 35 32.38 -5.89 12.59
C ARG A 35 32.73 -5.15 13.88
N ASN A 36 33.90 -4.51 13.94
CA ASN A 36 34.29 -3.67 15.07
C ASN A 36 33.54 -2.34 15.05
N ALA A 37 33.22 -1.73 13.91
CA ALA A 37 32.35 -0.56 13.84
C ALA A 37 30.89 -0.88 14.26
N LEU A 38 30.47 -2.14 14.12
CA LEU A 38 29.21 -2.64 14.67
C LEU A 38 29.26 -2.91 16.19
N MET A 39 30.45 -3.05 16.78
CA MET A 39 30.64 -3.52 18.17
C MET A 39 31.42 -2.56 19.09
N ASP A 40 32.12 -1.58 18.55
CA ASP A 40 33.05 -0.71 19.28
C ASP A 40 32.48 0.72 19.29
N GLY A 41 31.78 1.04 20.39
CA GLY A 41 31.15 2.35 20.56
C GLY A 41 29.92 2.39 21.48
N ARG A 42 29.42 1.25 21.99
CA ARG A 42 28.34 1.28 22.98
C ARG A 42 28.90 1.42 24.41
N GLY A 43 29.22 2.65 24.78
CA GLY A 43 28.76 3.14 26.07
C GLY A 43 27.25 3.36 25.95
N ASP A 44 26.47 2.71 26.83
CA ASP A 44 25.02 2.87 27.05
C ASP A 44 24.20 3.45 25.87
N CYS A 45 24.03 2.69 24.78
CA CYS A 45 22.89 2.93 23.90
C CYS A 45 21.66 2.24 24.49
N PRO A 46 20.55 2.95 24.73
CA PRO A 46 19.33 2.33 25.22
C PRO A 46 18.84 1.23 24.26
N PRO A 47 18.19 0.19 24.77
CA PRO A 47 17.63 -0.87 23.93
C PRO A 47 16.67 -0.28 22.89
N CYS A 48 16.69 -0.83 21.67
CA CYS A 48 15.69 -0.48 20.66
C CYS A 48 14.30 -0.85 21.16
N PHE A 49 13.30 -0.02 20.85
CA PHE A 49 11.91 -0.29 21.22
C PHE A 49 11.48 -1.66 20.69
N ASN A 50 10.91 -2.48 21.57
CA ASN A 50 10.29 -3.74 21.21
C ASN A 50 9.20 -4.07 22.22
N CYS A 51 7.94 -3.93 21.83
CA CYS A 51 6.78 -4.14 22.71
C CYS A 51 6.60 -5.58 23.22
N LEU A 52 7.37 -6.55 22.71
CA LEU A 52 7.42 -7.91 23.23
C LEU A 52 8.30 -8.04 24.49
N LEU A 53 9.10 -7.01 24.79
CA LEU A 53 9.92 -6.95 26.00
C LEU A 53 9.16 -6.21 27.10
N PRO A 54 9.20 -6.68 28.37
CA PRO A 54 8.49 -6.04 29.48
C PRO A 54 8.86 -4.58 29.75
N ALA A 55 10.00 -4.11 29.23
CA ALA A 55 10.46 -2.75 29.38
C ALA A 55 9.74 -1.75 28.46
N PHE A 56 9.00 -2.22 27.45
CA PHE A 56 8.32 -1.39 26.47
C PHE A 56 6.85 -1.76 26.38
N THR A 57 5.99 -0.75 26.35
CA THR A 57 4.53 -0.92 26.25
C THR A 57 4.01 -0.11 25.08
N CYS A 58 2.97 -0.65 24.43
CA CYS A 58 2.25 0.09 23.41
C CYS A 58 1.32 1.12 24.05
N GLY A 59 1.43 2.36 23.60
CA GLY A 59 0.48 3.43 23.92
C GLY A 59 -0.89 3.17 23.30
N GLN A 60 -1.89 3.91 23.80
CA GLN A 60 -3.26 3.87 23.27
C GLN A 60 -3.90 2.47 23.26
N TYR A 61 -3.43 1.56 24.13
CA TYR A 61 -3.84 0.16 24.15
C TYR A 61 -3.70 -0.54 22.79
N ALA A 62 -2.77 -0.06 21.96
CA ALA A 62 -2.48 -0.62 20.65
C ALA A 62 -1.94 -2.05 20.75
N GLU A 63 -2.27 -2.88 19.77
CA GLU A 63 -1.77 -4.26 19.71
C GLU A 63 -0.29 -4.29 19.35
N CYS A 64 0.48 -5.09 20.08
CA CYS A 64 1.89 -5.34 19.78
C CYS A 64 2.04 -6.38 18.66
N GLN A 65 2.69 -5.99 17.56
CA GLN A 65 2.94 -6.89 16.43
C GLN A 65 4.09 -7.85 16.76
N GLN A 66 3.81 -9.15 16.69
CA GLN A 66 4.76 -10.19 17.07
C GLN A 66 5.95 -10.35 16.11
N TYR A 67 5.83 -9.86 14.87
CA TYR A 67 6.82 -10.06 13.82
C TYR A 67 7.97 -9.06 13.86
N ASP A 68 7.68 -7.80 14.17
CA ASP A 68 8.66 -6.71 14.18
C ASP A 68 8.83 -6.04 15.56
N GLY A 69 8.01 -6.41 16.55
CA GLY A 69 8.06 -5.85 17.89
C GLY A 69 7.57 -4.40 17.96
N LYS A 70 6.81 -3.93 16.96
CA LYS A 70 6.25 -2.57 16.90
C LYS A 70 4.76 -2.56 17.24
N CYS A 71 4.27 -1.43 17.68
CA CYS A 71 2.85 -1.26 18.00
C CYS A 71 2.02 -0.95 16.74
N SER A 72 0.82 -1.54 16.65
CA SER A 72 -0.16 -1.24 15.60
C SER A 72 -1.00 -0.03 16.00
N CYS A 73 -0.53 1.17 15.63
CA CYS A 73 -1.13 2.41 16.14
C CYS A 73 -2.53 2.69 15.62
N PRO A 74 -3.45 3.17 16.49
CA PRO A 74 -4.75 3.66 16.07
C PRO A 74 -4.62 4.96 15.27
N ALA A 75 -5.69 5.31 14.55
CA ALA A 75 -5.71 6.50 13.71
C ALA A 75 -5.40 7.78 14.51
N GLY A 76 -4.45 8.57 14.00
CA GLY A 76 -4.01 9.80 14.66
C GLY A 76 -2.78 9.64 15.54
N PHE A 77 -2.27 8.41 15.71
CA PHE A 77 -1.02 8.11 16.41
C PHE A 77 -0.02 7.40 15.50
N GLY A 78 1.25 7.57 15.82
CA GLY A 78 2.36 6.94 15.12
C GLY A 78 3.55 6.74 16.04
N GLY A 79 4.62 6.20 15.46
CA GLY A 79 5.85 5.85 16.17
C GLY A 79 5.90 4.35 16.42
N ASP A 80 7.02 3.88 16.96
CA ASP A 80 7.14 2.46 17.30
C ASP A 80 6.26 2.11 18.53
N ASP A 81 5.93 3.11 19.37
CA ASP A 81 5.20 2.98 20.63
C ASP A 81 3.76 3.56 20.62
N CYS A 82 3.33 4.19 19.52
CA CYS A 82 2.03 4.85 19.38
C CYS A 82 1.74 6.00 20.36
N MET A 83 2.78 6.61 20.94
CA MET A 83 2.61 7.76 21.84
C MET A 83 2.70 9.11 21.13
N GLN A 84 3.06 9.13 19.84
CA GLN A 84 3.25 10.38 19.10
C GLN A 84 2.04 10.67 18.21
N PRO A 85 1.46 11.87 18.28
CA PRO A 85 0.37 12.25 17.39
C PRO A 85 0.88 12.50 15.96
N VAL A 86 0.06 12.14 14.97
CA VAL A 86 0.32 12.38 13.55
C VAL A 86 -0.66 13.40 12.95
N CYS A 87 -0.18 14.18 11.99
CA CYS A 87 -0.92 15.29 11.38
C CYS A 87 -1.37 14.96 9.94
N GLY A 88 -1.80 15.96 9.16
CA GLY A 88 -2.29 15.77 7.80
C GLY A 88 -3.80 15.52 7.74
N SER A 89 -4.21 14.38 7.21
CA SER A 89 -5.61 13.94 7.19
C SER A 89 -5.74 12.44 7.43
N LEU A 90 -6.94 11.98 7.83
CA LEU A 90 -7.23 10.56 7.94
C LEU A 90 -7.06 9.81 6.59
N ALA A 91 -7.31 10.49 5.48
CA ALA A 91 -7.15 9.94 4.13
C ALA A 91 -5.70 9.60 3.74
N ASP A 92 -4.70 10.18 4.40
CA ASP A 92 -3.29 9.86 4.18
C ASP A 92 -2.87 8.52 4.81
N GLY A 93 -3.76 7.91 5.62
CA GLY A 93 -3.54 6.59 6.21
C GLY A 93 -2.26 6.50 7.04
N LYS A 94 -1.36 5.59 6.65
CA LYS A 94 -0.07 5.36 7.34
C LYS A 94 1.03 6.35 6.95
N GLU A 95 0.82 7.15 5.89
CA GLU A 95 1.83 8.12 5.40
C GLU A 95 1.73 9.48 6.12
N ARG A 96 0.91 9.56 7.17
CA ARG A 96 0.69 10.77 7.94
C ARG A 96 1.99 11.21 8.63
N PRO A 97 2.40 12.48 8.46
CA PRO A 97 3.62 12.97 9.06
C PRO A 97 3.47 13.08 10.59
N MET A 98 4.57 12.76 11.30
CA MET A 98 4.69 13.01 12.73
C MET A 98 4.55 14.51 13.04
N ARG A 99 3.93 14.84 14.18
CA ARG A 99 3.79 16.23 14.62
C ARG A 99 5.15 16.83 14.98
N GLN A 100 5.56 17.88 14.26
CA GLN A 100 6.84 18.56 14.46
C GLN A 100 6.78 19.77 15.42
N GLY A 101 5.58 20.19 15.85
CA GLY A 101 5.38 21.36 16.74
C GLY A 101 4.31 21.13 17.82
N ASP A 102 3.86 22.22 18.44
CA ASP A 102 2.82 22.15 19.49
C ASP A 102 1.43 21.81 18.93
N LYS A 103 1.17 22.18 17.67
CA LYS A 103 -0.09 21.93 16.98
C LYS A 103 0.12 21.17 15.69
N CYS A 104 -0.86 20.35 15.32
CA CYS A 104 -0.87 19.71 14.02
C CYS A 104 -1.26 20.67 12.90
N ASP A 105 -0.64 20.49 11.74
CA ASP A 105 -1.07 21.11 10.49
C ASP A 105 -2.03 20.15 9.78
N CYS A 106 -3.33 20.48 9.81
CA CYS A 106 -4.38 19.66 9.22
C CYS A 106 -4.68 20.10 7.80
N LYS A 107 -4.89 19.13 6.89
CA LYS A 107 -5.32 19.42 5.52
C LYS A 107 -6.70 20.06 5.50
N GLU A 108 -7.01 20.77 4.42
CA GLU A 108 -8.32 21.43 4.23
C GLU A 108 -9.48 20.44 4.47
N GLY A 109 -10.42 20.82 5.33
CA GLY A 109 -11.58 20.01 5.66
C GLY A 109 -11.35 18.97 6.78
N TRP A 110 -10.20 18.99 7.45
CA TRP A 110 -9.87 18.19 8.64
C TRP A 110 -9.56 19.07 9.84
N ASP A 111 -9.89 18.59 11.05
CA ASP A 111 -9.71 19.30 12.32
C ASP A 111 -9.43 18.30 13.47
N GLY A 112 -9.13 18.83 14.65
CA GLY A 112 -8.74 18.08 15.86
C GLY A 112 -7.22 18.04 16.08
N ILE A 113 -6.80 17.66 17.30
CA ILE A 113 -5.38 17.61 17.71
C ILE A 113 -4.59 16.66 16.80
N ASN A 114 -5.24 15.57 16.38
CA ASN A 114 -4.69 14.58 15.48
C ASN A 114 -5.34 14.64 14.09
N CYS A 115 -5.96 15.74 13.64
CA CYS A 115 -6.57 15.87 12.31
C CYS A 115 -7.49 14.72 11.84
N ASN A 116 -8.21 14.09 12.78
CA ASN A 116 -9.10 12.95 12.48
C ASN A 116 -10.55 13.37 12.23
N VAL A 117 -10.93 14.58 12.63
CA VAL A 117 -12.33 15.04 12.57
C VAL A 117 -12.58 15.70 11.22
N CYS A 118 -13.46 15.14 10.40
CA CYS A 118 -13.87 15.79 9.16
C CYS A 118 -14.71 17.04 9.45
N THR A 119 -14.57 18.07 8.62
CA THR A 119 -15.38 19.30 8.70
C THR A 119 -16.16 19.59 7.42
N THR A 120 -15.83 18.93 6.31
CA THR A 120 -16.50 19.11 5.02
C THR A 120 -16.67 17.78 4.29
N ASN A 121 -17.72 17.65 3.48
CA ASN A 121 -17.94 16.47 2.64
C ASN A 121 -16.78 16.21 1.66
N LYS A 122 -16.17 17.27 1.14
CA LYS A 122 -15.02 17.18 0.22
C LYS A 122 -13.82 16.49 0.87
N ALA A 123 -13.62 16.63 2.17
CA ALA A 123 -12.55 15.95 2.90
C ALA A 123 -12.72 14.42 2.86
N CYS A 124 -13.97 13.96 3.03
CA CYS A 124 -14.31 12.54 3.02
C CYS A 124 -14.25 11.88 1.65
N ASN A 125 -14.31 12.66 0.56
CA ASN A 125 -14.18 12.13 -0.79
C ASN A 125 -12.89 11.33 -0.98
N ALA A 126 -11.76 11.77 -0.38
CA ALA A 126 -10.48 11.07 -0.50
C ALA A 126 -10.47 9.67 0.14
N LEU A 127 -11.45 9.36 0.99
CA LEU A 127 -11.66 8.03 1.57
C LEU A 127 -12.60 7.15 0.72
N MET A 128 -13.15 7.70 -0.36
CA MET A 128 -14.06 7.00 -1.27
C MET A 128 -13.32 6.50 -2.52
N PRO A 129 -13.63 5.29 -3.04
CA PRO A 129 -12.93 4.71 -4.20
C PRO A 129 -12.92 5.59 -5.45
N GLU A 130 -14.01 6.32 -5.71
CA GLU A 130 -14.15 7.20 -6.87
C GLU A 130 -13.77 8.66 -6.57
N ASN A 131 -13.19 8.96 -5.40
CA ASN A 131 -12.92 10.31 -4.92
C ASN A 131 -14.14 11.26 -4.94
N THR A 132 -15.35 10.72 -4.84
CA THR A 132 -16.61 11.47 -4.80
C THR A 132 -17.66 10.76 -3.94
N GLY A 133 -18.70 11.49 -3.52
CA GLY A 133 -19.85 10.91 -2.79
C GLY A 133 -19.61 10.68 -1.30
N GLY A 134 -18.52 11.20 -0.75
CA GLY A 134 -18.25 11.15 0.70
C GLY A 134 -19.03 12.22 1.44
N VAL A 135 -19.65 11.83 2.55
CA VAL A 135 -20.38 12.74 3.44
C VAL A 135 -19.66 12.79 4.78
N CYS A 136 -19.40 14.00 5.27
CA CYS A 136 -18.92 14.22 6.63
C CYS A 136 -20.12 14.30 7.57
N TYR A 137 -20.39 13.22 8.28
CA TYR A 137 -21.46 13.10 9.25
C TYR A 137 -21.03 13.65 10.61
N GLN A 138 -21.77 14.63 11.13
CA GLN A 138 -21.38 15.43 12.31
C GLN A 138 -22.38 15.37 13.48
N ASN A 139 -23.35 14.45 13.44
CA ASN A 139 -24.37 14.32 14.49
C ASN A 139 -23.86 13.57 15.74
N GLY A 140 -22.64 13.04 15.69
CA GLY A 140 -21.98 12.41 16.84
C GLY A 140 -22.48 11.02 17.19
N GLU A 141 -23.37 10.41 16.40
CA GLU A 141 -23.70 8.98 16.47
C GLU A 141 -22.67 8.20 15.64
N VAL A 142 -22.10 7.14 16.20
CA VAL A 142 -21.17 6.28 15.48
C VAL A 142 -21.93 5.33 14.55
N VAL A 143 -21.55 5.34 13.27
CA VAL A 143 -22.06 4.39 12.27
C VAL A 143 -21.02 3.30 11.98
N LYS A 144 -19.77 3.71 11.82
CA LYS A 144 -18.56 2.90 11.63
C LYS A 144 -17.47 3.34 12.58
N GLU A 145 -17.00 4.58 12.45
CA GLU A 145 -15.91 5.13 13.26
C GLU A 145 -16.07 6.64 13.42
N ASN A 146 -16.41 7.08 14.63
CA ASN A 146 -16.70 8.47 14.93
C ASN A 146 -15.56 9.09 15.70
N TYR A 147 -15.10 10.26 15.24
CA TYR A 147 -14.06 11.03 15.90
C TYR A 147 -14.64 12.33 16.44
N GLN A 148 -14.42 12.60 17.73
CA GLN A 148 -14.88 13.82 18.39
C GLN A 148 -13.73 14.57 19.02
N MET A 149 -13.71 15.87 18.80
CA MET A 149 -12.81 16.82 19.47
C MET A 149 -13.65 17.73 20.35
N CYS A 150 -13.26 17.84 21.62
CA CYS A 150 -13.99 18.54 22.64
C CYS A 150 -13.11 19.53 23.40
N ASP A 151 -13.64 20.73 23.65
CA ASP A 151 -13.05 21.66 24.61
C ASP A 151 -13.71 21.48 25.98
N VAL A 152 -12.91 21.44 27.05
CA VAL A 152 -13.44 21.29 28.41
C VAL A 152 -13.99 22.62 28.91
N THR A 153 -15.27 22.62 29.30
CA THR A 153 -16.01 23.84 29.64
C THR A 153 -16.10 24.11 31.15
N ASN A 154 -15.76 23.14 32.00
CA ASN A 154 -15.73 23.33 33.45
C ASN A 154 -14.77 24.46 33.84
N LYS A 155 -15.32 25.53 34.43
CA LYS A 155 -14.55 26.71 34.82
C LYS A 155 -13.42 26.37 35.80
N LYS A 156 -13.70 25.54 36.81
CA LYS A 156 -12.73 25.24 37.87
C LYS A 156 -11.59 24.34 37.40
N ILE A 157 -11.84 23.46 36.43
CA ILE A 157 -10.77 22.68 35.78
C ILE A 157 -9.84 23.63 35.02
N ARG A 158 -10.40 24.62 34.30
CA ARG A 158 -9.61 25.64 33.60
C ARG A 158 -8.81 26.53 34.56
N ASP A 159 -9.38 26.84 35.73
CA ASP A 159 -8.71 27.65 36.76
C ASP A 159 -7.52 26.89 37.39
N LEU A 160 -7.66 25.59 37.68
CA LEU A 160 -6.56 24.76 38.23
C LEU A 160 -5.38 24.64 37.24
N LEU A 161 -5.68 24.60 35.96
CA LEU A 161 -4.67 24.41 34.91
C LEU A 161 -3.89 25.70 34.58
N ASN A 162 -4.01 26.77 35.37
CA ASN A 162 -3.22 28.01 35.22
C ASN A 162 -3.19 28.54 33.78
N GLU A 163 -4.38 28.72 33.17
CA GLU A 163 -4.56 29.18 31.78
C GLU A 163 -4.12 28.18 30.68
N LYS A 164 -3.58 27.00 31.03
CA LYS A 164 -3.39 25.91 30.06
C LYS A 164 -4.77 25.46 29.56
N VAL A 165 -4.90 25.21 28.24
CA VAL A 165 -6.18 24.82 27.62
C VAL A 165 -6.39 23.30 27.73
N PRO A 166 -7.38 22.82 28.49
CA PRO A 166 -7.78 21.41 28.52
C PRO A 166 -8.69 21.05 27.34
N GLN A 167 -8.39 19.93 26.70
CA GLN A 167 -9.15 19.39 25.56
C GLN A 167 -9.30 17.88 25.71
N VAL A 168 -10.31 17.31 25.08
CA VAL A 168 -10.61 15.88 25.10
C VAL A 168 -10.83 15.40 23.67
N THR A 169 -10.29 14.24 23.34
CA THR A 169 -10.71 13.50 22.16
C THR A 169 -11.48 12.26 22.58
N PHE A 170 -12.57 11.99 21.89
CA PHE A 170 -13.41 10.82 22.10
C PHE A 170 -13.63 10.15 20.75
N THR A 171 -13.15 8.91 20.62
CA THR A 171 -13.24 8.14 19.37
C THR A 171 -14.01 6.86 19.65
N CYS A 172 -14.89 6.44 18.75
CA CYS A 172 -15.64 5.20 18.89
C CYS A 172 -15.66 4.41 17.59
N ASN A 173 -15.48 3.09 17.69
CA ASN A 173 -15.61 2.16 16.59
C ASN A 173 -16.83 1.25 16.82
N ALA A 174 -17.77 1.24 15.87
CA ALA A 174 -19.01 0.48 15.96
C ALA A 174 -18.81 -1.03 15.81
N GLU A 175 -17.83 -1.47 15.02
CA GLU A 175 -17.54 -2.88 14.78
C GLU A 175 -16.93 -3.53 16.03
N ASP A 176 -15.92 -2.88 16.62
CA ASP A 176 -15.22 -3.38 17.79
C ASP A 176 -15.97 -3.14 19.11
N LYS A 177 -17.01 -2.29 19.09
CA LYS A 177 -17.73 -1.82 20.30
C LYS A 177 -16.77 -1.24 21.34
N LYS A 178 -15.74 -0.54 20.86
CA LYS A 178 -14.72 0.11 21.66
C LYS A 178 -14.77 1.61 21.44
N CYS A 179 -14.52 2.35 22.50
CA CYS A 179 -14.30 3.80 22.44
C CYS A 179 -13.05 4.15 23.20
N ASP A 180 -12.37 5.21 22.79
CA ASP A 180 -11.17 5.72 23.45
C ASP A 180 -11.40 7.18 23.86
N PHE A 181 -11.06 7.47 25.11
CA PHE A 181 -11.11 8.80 25.71
C PHE A 181 -9.70 9.26 26.02
N GLN A 182 -9.31 10.44 25.55
CA GLN A 182 -7.97 10.98 25.79
C GLN A 182 -8.09 12.41 26.30
N PHE A 183 -7.31 12.72 27.33
CA PHE A 183 -7.28 14.04 27.95
C PHE A 183 -5.97 14.76 27.60
N TRP A 184 -6.10 16.01 27.15
CA TRP A 184 -5.00 16.81 26.63
C TRP A 184 -4.93 18.13 27.37
N VAL A 185 -3.70 18.57 27.66
CA VAL A 185 -3.43 19.90 28.19
C VAL A 185 -2.44 20.59 27.24
N GLN A 186 -2.82 21.72 26.67
CA GLN A 186 -2.04 22.40 25.62
C GLN A 186 -1.64 21.47 24.46
N GLN A 187 -2.58 20.62 24.01
CA GLN A 187 -2.34 19.62 22.95
C GLN A 187 -1.25 18.59 23.25
N LYS A 188 -0.85 18.45 24.51
CA LYS A 188 -0.03 17.35 25.01
C LYS A 188 -0.93 16.39 25.79
N GLU A 189 -0.95 15.15 25.35
CA GLU A 189 -1.72 14.10 26.01
C GLU A 189 -1.21 13.90 27.43
N SER A 190 -2.15 13.80 28.37
CA SER A 190 -1.88 13.57 29.78
C SER A 190 -2.14 12.11 30.11
N PHE A 191 -3.37 11.65 29.87
CA PHE A 191 -3.77 10.26 30.06
C PHE A 191 -4.79 9.86 28.99
N TYR A 192 -4.92 8.55 28.80
CA TYR A 192 -5.85 7.95 27.86
C TYR A 192 -6.53 6.74 28.49
N CYS A 193 -7.77 6.50 28.07
CA CYS A 193 -8.60 5.42 28.55
C CYS A 193 -9.23 4.68 27.37
N SER A 194 -9.19 3.34 27.42
CA SER A 194 -9.94 2.51 26.49
C SER A 194 -11.20 1.99 27.18
N LEU A 195 -12.33 2.12 26.49
CA LEU A 195 -13.65 1.75 26.94
C LEU A 195 -14.16 0.58 26.12
N GLY A 196 -14.65 -0.46 26.80
CA GLY A 196 -15.10 -1.71 26.20
C GLY A 196 -16.61 -1.95 26.35
N GLY A 197 -17.16 -2.73 25.42
CA GLY A 197 -18.57 -3.13 25.45
C GLY A 197 -19.52 -1.96 25.26
N CYS A 198 -19.11 -0.97 24.45
CA CYS A 198 -19.85 0.26 24.25
C CYS A 198 -21.09 0.04 23.38
N VAL A 199 -22.21 0.63 23.81
CA VAL A 199 -23.46 0.70 23.04
C VAL A 199 -23.78 2.17 22.81
N SER A 200 -23.88 2.57 21.55
CA SER A 200 -24.34 3.89 21.13
C SER A 200 -25.85 3.90 20.92
N GLY A 201 -26.48 5.02 21.19
CA GLY A 201 -27.87 5.28 20.84
C GLY A 201 -28.07 6.74 20.49
N SER A 202 -29.05 7.01 19.62
CA SER A 202 -29.47 8.36 19.26
C SER A 202 -30.96 8.56 19.55
N ASP A 203 -31.32 9.75 20.01
CA ASP A 203 -32.70 10.23 20.10
C ASP A 203 -32.78 11.56 19.36
N ASN A 204 -33.41 11.52 18.19
CA ASN A 204 -33.47 12.65 17.25
C ASN A 204 -34.89 13.21 17.24
N THR A 205 -35.08 14.36 17.87
CA THR A 205 -36.30 15.17 17.75
C THR A 205 -36.10 16.23 16.67
N TYR A 206 -37.19 16.88 16.23
CA TYR A 206 -37.15 17.91 15.18
C TYR A 206 -36.16 19.07 15.48
N ASP A 207 -35.88 19.33 16.75
CA ASP A 207 -35.08 20.45 17.24
C ASP A 207 -33.79 20.03 17.98
N ARG A 208 -33.64 18.75 18.32
CA ARG A 208 -32.53 18.24 19.16
C ARG A 208 -32.08 16.86 18.71
N ASN A 209 -30.79 16.70 18.51
CA ASN A 209 -30.17 15.38 18.38
C ASN A 209 -29.44 15.08 19.69
N SER A 210 -29.80 13.99 20.35
CA SER A 210 -29.13 13.48 21.53
C SER A 210 -28.39 12.21 21.17
N THR A 211 -27.13 12.10 21.54
CA THR A 211 -26.36 10.86 21.42
C THR A 211 -25.87 10.40 22.78
N ASN A 212 -25.93 9.10 23.02
CA ASN A 212 -25.55 8.49 24.29
C ASN A 212 -24.70 7.26 24.02
N TYR A 213 -23.55 7.18 24.68
CA TYR A 213 -22.66 6.03 24.69
C TYR A 213 -22.62 5.47 26.09
N LYS A 214 -22.85 4.16 26.22
CA LYS A 214 -22.73 3.42 27.48
C LYS A 214 -21.73 2.30 27.31
N CYS A 215 -20.64 2.36 28.06
CA CYS A 215 -19.58 1.36 28.04
C CYS A 215 -19.51 0.65 29.39
N ASN A 216 -19.35 -0.66 29.36
CA ASN A 216 -19.38 -1.48 30.58
C ASN A 216 -18.08 -1.36 31.36
N ASP A 217 -16.96 -1.40 30.64
CA ASP A 217 -15.62 -1.46 31.20
C ASP A 217 -14.79 -0.27 30.70
N ILE A 218 -13.88 0.22 31.55
CA ILE A 218 -12.93 1.27 31.21
C ILE A 218 -11.57 0.95 31.85
N GLN A 219 -10.50 1.22 31.11
CA GLN A 219 -9.13 1.09 31.60
C GLN A 219 -8.34 2.34 31.21
N CYS A 220 -7.75 3.02 32.19
CA CYS A 220 -6.99 4.26 31.99
C CYS A 220 -5.49 4.07 32.27
N SER A 221 -4.67 4.82 31.55
CA SER A 221 -3.21 4.87 31.71
C SER A 221 -2.73 6.32 31.66
N CYS A 222 -1.82 6.68 32.56
CA CYS A 222 -1.15 7.98 32.58
C CYS A 222 0.13 7.95 31.74
N ILE A 223 0.44 9.06 31.06
CA ILE A 223 1.73 9.24 30.39
C ILE A 223 2.68 9.93 31.39
N PRO A 224 3.82 9.31 31.76
CA PRO A 224 4.75 9.89 32.73
C PRO A 224 5.25 11.28 32.33
N ASP A 225 5.57 12.10 33.35
CA ASP A 225 6.09 13.46 33.20
C ASP A 225 5.16 14.43 32.46
N ARG A 226 3.85 14.14 32.44
CA ARG A 226 2.81 15.01 31.87
C ARG A 226 1.96 15.65 32.95
N MET A 227 1.25 16.72 32.58
CA MET A 227 0.27 17.35 33.45
C MET A 227 -0.71 16.28 33.95
N LEU A 228 -1.04 16.27 35.24
CA LEU A 228 -1.84 15.24 35.91
C LEU A 228 -1.16 13.87 36.11
N CYS A 229 0.03 13.67 35.57
CA CYS A 229 0.77 12.40 35.56
C CYS A 229 2.26 12.60 35.91
N GLY A 230 2.53 13.34 37.01
CA GLY A 230 3.89 13.52 37.54
C GLY A 230 4.65 14.75 37.06
N GLU A 231 4.10 15.62 36.20
CA GLU A 231 4.73 16.91 35.88
C GLU A 231 4.88 17.78 37.15
N ASN A 232 6.08 18.34 37.36
CA ASN A 232 6.37 19.21 38.50
C ASN A 232 5.38 20.39 38.59
N GLY A 233 4.74 20.54 39.75
CA GLY A 233 3.72 21.57 39.98
C GLY A 233 2.32 21.18 39.50
N SER A 234 2.12 19.92 39.11
CA SER A 234 0.83 19.30 38.83
C SER A 234 0.43 18.31 39.92
N VAL A 235 -0.86 18.02 40.04
CA VAL A 235 -1.37 16.95 40.91
C VAL A 235 -1.22 15.63 40.17
N ASP A 236 -0.58 14.62 40.73
CA ASP A 236 -0.46 13.30 40.10
C ASP A 236 -1.67 12.42 40.45
N ILE A 237 -2.39 11.95 39.43
CA ILE A 237 -3.56 11.07 39.56
C ILE A 237 -3.33 9.68 38.93
N SER A 238 -2.07 9.31 38.66
CA SER A 238 -1.72 8.06 37.99
C SER A 238 -2.31 6.83 38.69
N ASP A 239 -2.09 6.70 40.00
CA ASP A 239 -2.59 5.57 40.79
C ASP A 239 -4.13 5.52 40.78
N PHE A 240 -4.78 6.68 40.95
CA PHE A 240 -6.23 6.81 40.90
C PHE A 240 -6.81 6.33 39.57
N LEU A 241 -6.21 6.71 38.43
CA LEU A 241 -6.65 6.28 37.10
C LEU A 241 -6.56 4.76 36.92
N THR A 242 -5.58 4.10 37.53
CA THR A 242 -5.38 2.66 37.38
C THR A 242 -6.18 1.83 38.40
N GLU A 243 -6.38 2.33 39.61
CA GLU A 243 -6.96 1.56 40.71
C GLU A 243 -8.47 1.79 40.87
N GLU A 244 -8.94 3.04 40.73
CA GLU A 244 -10.33 3.41 41.05
C GLU A 244 -11.24 3.44 39.82
N ILE A 245 -10.72 3.80 38.64
CA ILE A 245 -11.51 3.88 37.40
C ILE A 245 -11.73 2.47 36.84
N LYS A 246 -12.97 1.98 36.95
CA LYS A 246 -13.39 0.66 36.47
C LYS A 246 -14.66 0.67 35.62
N GLY A 247 -15.44 1.76 35.69
CA GLY A 247 -16.70 1.89 34.96
C GLY A 247 -17.91 1.45 35.78
N PRO A 248 -19.12 1.46 35.19
CA PRO A 248 -19.40 1.80 33.80
C PRO A 248 -19.23 3.28 33.51
N ALA A 249 -18.91 3.60 32.26
CA ALA A 249 -18.73 4.98 31.80
C ALA A 249 -19.81 5.36 30.79
N THR A 250 -20.28 6.60 30.85
CA THR A 250 -21.21 7.15 29.87
C THR A 250 -20.71 8.44 29.25
N PHE A 251 -21.02 8.63 27.97
CA PHE A 251 -20.73 9.85 27.24
C PHE A 251 -22.01 10.30 26.53
N GLU A 252 -22.58 11.41 26.99
CA GLU A 252 -23.86 11.91 26.51
C GLU A 252 -23.68 13.29 25.88
N CYS A 253 -24.19 13.48 24.68
CA CYS A 253 -24.10 14.71 23.92
C CYS A 253 -25.49 15.21 23.51
N LEU A 254 -25.68 16.52 23.61
CA LEU A 254 -26.89 17.21 23.16
C LEU A 254 -26.52 18.26 22.12
N GLN A 255 -27.04 18.09 20.91
CA GLN A 255 -26.92 19.05 19.82
C GLN A 255 -28.23 19.84 19.69
N GLN A 256 -28.13 21.17 19.82
CA GLN A 256 -29.25 22.08 19.54
C GLN A 256 -28.98 22.81 18.23
N SER A 257 -29.90 22.68 17.26
CA SER A 257 -29.91 23.44 16.00
C SER A 257 -28.63 23.34 15.15
N GLY A 258 -27.99 22.17 15.10
CA GLY A 258 -26.80 21.92 14.24
C GLY A 258 -25.52 22.63 14.69
N GLY A 259 -25.47 23.14 15.93
CA GLY A 259 -24.28 23.72 16.53
C GLY A 259 -23.32 22.68 17.12
N THR A 260 -22.43 23.12 18.01
CA THR A 260 -21.55 22.26 18.81
C THR A 260 -22.36 21.37 19.76
N ASN A 261 -21.86 20.16 19.99
CA ASN A 261 -22.49 19.18 20.86
C ASN A 261 -22.10 19.48 22.30
N LYS A 262 -23.06 19.80 23.17
CA LYS A 262 -22.81 19.92 24.60
C LYS A 262 -22.78 18.52 25.18
N CYS A 263 -21.60 18.06 25.59
CA CYS A 263 -21.40 16.70 26.04
C CYS A 263 -21.03 16.63 27.52
N ALA A 264 -21.28 15.48 28.13
CA ALA A 264 -20.87 15.15 29.48
C ALA A 264 -20.28 13.75 29.52
N PHE A 265 -19.06 13.62 30.03
CA PHE A 265 -18.46 12.34 30.36
C PHE A 265 -18.69 12.03 31.84
N GLN A 266 -19.17 10.83 32.14
CA GLN A 266 -19.50 10.39 33.49
C GLN A 266 -18.91 9.02 33.76
N GLU A 267 -18.20 8.90 34.87
CA GLU A 267 -17.74 7.66 35.46
C GLU A 267 -17.80 7.84 36.99
N PRO A 268 -18.29 6.88 37.79
CA PRO A 268 -18.58 7.10 39.21
C PRO A 268 -17.40 7.64 40.03
N ALA A 269 -16.23 7.01 39.96
CA ALA A 269 -15.06 7.41 40.73
C ALA A 269 -14.50 8.75 40.22
N MET A 270 -14.46 8.96 38.91
CA MET A 270 -14.05 10.22 38.29
C MET A 270 -14.98 11.37 38.70
N ASN A 271 -16.29 11.13 38.70
CA ASN A 271 -17.28 12.12 39.13
C ASN A 271 -17.08 12.49 40.60
N ASP A 272 -16.79 11.51 41.47
CA ASP A 272 -16.51 11.75 42.88
C ASP A 272 -15.23 12.58 43.07
N LEU A 273 -14.16 12.26 42.34
CA LEU A 273 -12.93 13.06 42.33
C LEU A 273 -13.23 14.50 41.87
N ILE A 274 -14.01 14.65 40.78
CA ILE A 274 -14.35 15.96 40.24
C ILE A 274 -15.23 16.74 41.21
N GLN A 275 -16.17 16.09 41.88
CA GLN A 275 -17.01 16.72 42.87
C GLN A 275 -16.21 17.15 44.10
N GLN A 276 -15.23 16.35 44.54
CA GLN A 276 -14.41 16.68 45.71
C GLN A 276 -13.37 17.77 45.40
N MET A 277 -12.71 17.70 44.24
CA MET A 277 -11.65 18.63 43.85
C MET A 277 -12.18 19.90 43.17
N PHE A 278 -13.20 19.75 42.33
CA PHE A 278 -13.76 20.83 41.52
C PHE A 278 -15.19 21.17 41.91
N GLY A 279 -15.94 20.37 42.67
CA GLY A 279 -17.33 20.70 43.03
C GLY A 279 -18.28 20.80 41.83
N ASP A 280 -17.89 20.24 40.69
CA ASP A 280 -18.76 19.98 39.54
C ASP A 280 -19.20 18.51 39.58
N LYS A 281 -20.33 18.17 38.96
CA LYS A 281 -20.85 16.79 39.01
C LYS A 281 -20.17 15.84 38.02
N SER A 282 -19.64 16.38 36.93
CA SER A 282 -19.04 15.63 35.82
C SER A 282 -18.22 16.56 34.92
N ILE A 283 -17.49 15.98 33.96
CA ILE A 283 -16.75 16.73 32.94
C ILE A 283 -17.74 17.18 31.86
N THR A 284 -17.96 18.49 31.76
CA THR A 284 -18.78 19.11 30.72
C THR A 284 -17.90 19.58 29.56
N LEU A 285 -18.34 19.28 28.35
CA LEU A 285 -17.56 19.39 27.13
C LEU A 285 -18.35 20.10 26.04
N GLU A 286 -17.66 20.81 25.16
CA GLU A 286 -18.20 21.33 23.91
C GLU A 286 -17.48 20.65 22.74
N CYS A 287 -18.20 19.76 22.04
CA CYS A 287 -17.62 18.83 21.10
C CYS A 287 -18.03 19.11 19.66
N ARG A 288 -17.11 18.79 18.75
CA ARG A 288 -17.35 18.68 17.31
C ARG A 288 -17.04 17.25 16.89
N SER A 289 -18.00 16.61 16.24
CA SER A 289 -17.84 15.24 15.75
C SER A 289 -17.70 15.23 14.23
N GLY A 290 -17.05 14.19 13.71
CA GLY A 290 -16.88 13.98 12.29
C GLY A 290 -16.62 12.52 12.00
N GLU A 291 -17.40 11.98 11.06
CA GLU A 291 -17.29 10.63 10.55
C GLU A 291 -17.50 10.64 9.03
N CYS A 292 -16.62 9.98 8.29
CA CYS A 292 -16.74 9.93 6.83
C CYS A 292 -17.53 8.70 6.39
N LEU A 293 -18.70 8.92 5.79
CA LEU A 293 -19.62 7.89 5.33
C LEU A 293 -19.88 7.99 3.84
N TYR A 294 -20.31 6.88 3.23
CA TYR A 294 -20.99 6.96 1.94
C TYR A 294 -22.34 7.65 2.13
N GLU A 295 -22.80 8.41 1.12
CA GLU A 295 -24.11 9.07 1.17
C GLU A 295 -25.26 8.09 1.48
N THR A 296 -25.15 6.83 1.03
CA THR A 296 -26.12 5.77 1.28
C THR A 296 -26.10 5.21 2.70
N GLU A 297 -25.05 5.46 3.47
CA GLU A 297 -24.86 4.98 4.84
C GLU A 297 -25.27 6.02 5.89
N VAL A 298 -25.53 7.26 5.48
CA VAL A 298 -25.99 8.31 6.38
C VAL A 298 -27.35 7.90 6.97
N PRO A 299 -27.50 7.88 8.31
CA PRO A 299 -28.77 7.58 8.96
C PRO A 299 -29.89 8.48 8.42
N GLY A 300 -30.99 7.86 7.97
CA GLY A 300 -32.13 8.58 7.38
C GLY A 300 -32.10 8.75 5.85
N TYR A 301 -31.10 8.18 5.14
CA TYR A 301 -31.08 8.18 3.68
C TYR A 301 -32.19 7.32 3.07
N GLU A 302 -33.08 7.95 2.31
CA GLU A 302 -34.07 7.26 1.47
C GLU A 302 -33.60 7.22 0.01
N ARG A 303 -33.50 6.02 -0.57
CA ARG A 303 -33.13 5.86 -1.98
C ARG A 303 -34.16 6.58 -2.87
N PRO A 304 -33.75 7.50 -3.75
CA PRO A 304 -34.68 8.15 -4.66
C PRO A 304 -35.33 7.10 -5.55
N VAL A 305 -36.66 7.02 -5.51
CA VAL A 305 -37.42 6.12 -6.38
C VAL A 305 -37.17 6.55 -7.82
N LYS A 306 -36.53 5.67 -8.61
CA LYS A 306 -36.29 5.91 -10.03
C LYS A 306 -37.65 6.19 -10.70
N LYS A 307 -37.85 7.41 -11.23
CA LYS A 307 -39.02 7.73 -12.05
C LYS A 307 -38.89 6.97 -13.36
N ILE A 308 -39.52 5.80 -13.42
CA ILE A 308 -39.57 4.99 -14.64
C ILE A 308 -40.50 5.70 -15.62
N ASN A 309 -39.96 6.13 -16.76
CA ASN A 309 -40.77 6.58 -17.89
C ASN A 309 -41.44 5.37 -18.54
N THR A 310 -42.51 4.88 -17.91
CA THR A 310 -43.39 3.80 -18.38
C THR A 310 -43.79 3.89 -19.86
N PRO A 311 -44.08 5.08 -20.46
CA PRO A 311 -44.41 5.13 -21.88
C PRO A 311 -43.21 4.81 -22.80
N LEU A 312 -41.99 5.14 -22.38
CA LEU A 312 -40.78 4.92 -23.18
C LEU A 312 -40.37 3.44 -23.14
N ILE A 313 -40.51 2.79 -21.99
CA ILE A 313 -40.28 1.34 -21.86
C ILE A 313 -41.35 0.54 -22.61
N ALA A 314 -42.63 0.94 -22.53
CA ALA A 314 -43.68 0.29 -23.31
C ALA A 314 -43.44 0.43 -24.83
N GLY A 315 -42.95 1.59 -25.28
CA GLY A 315 -42.55 1.83 -26.67
C GLY A 315 -41.37 0.95 -27.10
N VAL A 316 -40.33 0.83 -26.26
CA VAL A 316 -39.17 -0.04 -26.54
C VAL A 316 -39.58 -1.51 -26.55
N ILE A 317 -40.42 -1.98 -25.62
CA ILE A 317 -40.90 -3.37 -25.59
C ILE A 317 -41.75 -3.66 -26.83
N ALA A 318 -42.65 -2.77 -27.23
CA ALA A 318 -43.44 -2.93 -28.45
C ALA A 318 -42.56 -2.96 -29.70
N ALA A 319 -41.59 -2.05 -29.82
CA ALA A 319 -40.64 -2.02 -30.92
C ALA A 319 -39.75 -3.27 -30.96
N SER A 320 -39.27 -3.73 -29.80
CA SER A 320 -38.48 -4.95 -29.68
C SER A 320 -39.29 -6.18 -30.06
N SER A 321 -40.55 -6.25 -29.63
CA SER A 321 -41.47 -7.34 -29.98
C SER A 321 -41.75 -7.38 -31.49
N LEU A 322 -41.98 -6.22 -32.11
CA LEU A 322 -42.13 -6.10 -33.56
C LEU A 322 -40.86 -6.48 -34.32
N PHE A 323 -39.69 -6.07 -33.82
CA PHE A 323 -38.40 -6.44 -34.38
C PHE A 323 -38.15 -7.94 -34.28
N VAL A 324 -38.46 -8.56 -33.14
CA VAL A 324 -38.35 -10.02 -32.97
C VAL A 324 -39.28 -10.75 -33.93
N VAL A 325 -40.53 -10.30 -34.09
CA VAL A 325 -41.45 -10.88 -35.09
C VAL A 325 -40.90 -10.72 -36.51
N ALA A 326 -40.36 -9.55 -36.87
CA ALA A 326 -39.76 -9.31 -38.17
C ALA A 326 -38.52 -10.19 -38.40
N VAL A 327 -37.66 -10.37 -37.39
CA VAL A 327 -36.50 -11.27 -37.43
C VAL A 327 -36.94 -12.72 -37.54
N ILE A 328 -37.96 -13.16 -36.81
CA ILE A 328 -38.51 -14.52 -36.93
C ILE A 328 -39.04 -14.76 -38.34
N LEU A 329 -39.77 -13.80 -38.93
CA LEU A 329 -40.24 -13.89 -40.31
C LEU A 329 -39.08 -13.88 -41.32
N LEU A 330 -38.04 -13.09 -41.07
CA LEU A 330 -36.85 -13.01 -41.91
C LEU A 330 -36.01 -14.28 -41.81
N VAL A 331 -35.84 -14.86 -40.62
CA VAL A 331 -35.16 -16.14 -40.37
C VAL A 331 -35.98 -17.30 -40.94
N TRP A 332 -37.31 -17.25 -40.88
CA TRP A 332 -38.18 -18.24 -41.55
C TRP A 332 -38.07 -18.14 -43.08
N TYR A 333 -37.99 -16.91 -43.63
CA TYR A 333 -37.79 -16.65 -45.04
C TYR A 333 -36.38 -17.09 -45.52
N LEU A 334 -35.34 -16.78 -44.75
CA LEU A 334 -33.96 -17.15 -45.03
C LEU A 334 -33.70 -18.63 -44.75
N GLY A 335 -34.36 -19.25 -43.76
CA GLY A 335 -34.27 -20.67 -43.44
C GLY A 335 -34.90 -21.58 -44.50
N ARG A 336 -35.83 -21.05 -45.32
CA ARG A 336 -36.27 -21.70 -46.57
C ARG A 336 -35.19 -21.70 -47.66
N ARG A 337 -34.15 -20.88 -47.54
CA ARG A 337 -32.92 -20.94 -48.36
C ARG A 337 -31.81 -21.59 -47.52
N ARG A 338 -31.66 -22.91 -47.66
CA ARG A 338 -30.60 -23.70 -47.02
C ARG A 338 -29.26 -22.96 -46.99
N PHE A 339 -28.83 -22.54 -45.81
CA PHE A 339 -27.43 -22.36 -45.48
C PHE A 339 -27.18 -22.91 -44.07
N ALA A 340 -26.36 -23.95 -44.03
CA ALA A 340 -25.92 -24.61 -42.82
C ALA A 340 -24.89 -23.73 -42.11
N TYR A 341 -25.10 -23.48 -40.81
CA TYR A 341 -24.04 -22.99 -39.93
C TYR A 341 -23.82 -23.98 -38.79
N ASN A 342 -22.54 -24.29 -38.57
CA ASN A 342 -22.03 -25.06 -37.43
C ASN A 342 -22.09 -24.22 -36.14
N PRO A 343 -22.14 -24.87 -34.97
CA PRO A 343 -22.28 -24.18 -33.68
C PRO A 343 -20.98 -23.47 -33.27
N ILE A 344 -21.17 -22.28 -32.67
CA ILE A 344 -20.13 -21.44 -32.06
C ILE A 344 -19.71 -22.09 -30.73
N SER A 345 -18.39 -22.24 -30.49
CA SER A 345 -17.85 -22.63 -29.18
C SER A 345 -17.55 -21.39 -28.33
N LEU A 346 -17.88 -21.44 -27.05
CA LEU A 346 -17.49 -20.44 -26.05
C LEU A 346 -16.07 -20.73 -25.55
N ASP A 347 -15.33 -19.67 -25.23
CA ASP A 347 -13.89 -19.65 -24.95
C ASP A 347 -13.65 -19.72 -23.43
N ASP A 348 -13.15 -20.86 -22.94
CA ASP A 348 -12.76 -21.10 -21.53
C ASP A 348 -11.29 -20.67 -21.26
N SER A 349 -10.76 -19.69 -21.99
CA SER A 349 -9.33 -19.33 -21.99
C SER A 349 -8.86 -18.58 -20.74
N ASP A 350 -9.76 -17.89 -20.04
CA ASP A 350 -9.42 -17.08 -18.85
C ASP A 350 -9.04 -17.94 -17.64
N ASP A 351 -9.68 -19.10 -17.46
CA ASP A 351 -9.42 -20.01 -16.32
C ASP A 351 -8.08 -20.74 -16.44
N GLU A 352 -7.59 -21.02 -17.66
CA GLU A 352 -6.26 -21.62 -17.86
C GLU A 352 -5.12 -20.63 -17.61
N ASN A 353 -5.31 -19.36 -17.97
CA ASN A 353 -4.31 -18.31 -17.79
C ASN A 353 -4.07 -18.00 -16.30
N LEU A 354 -5.13 -17.99 -15.49
CA LEU A 354 -5.06 -17.86 -14.02
C LEU A 354 -4.28 -19.01 -13.37
N LYS A 355 -4.41 -20.23 -13.90
CA LYS A 355 -3.74 -21.43 -13.38
C LYS A 355 -2.23 -21.43 -13.62
N LEU A 356 -1.78 -20.82 -14.72
CA LEU A 356 -0.36 -20.68 -15.08
C LEU A 356 0.36 -19.60 -14.25
N MET A 357 -0.34 -18.51 -13.91
CA MET A 357 0.20 -17.43 -13.07
C MET A 357 0.29 -17.84 -11.59
N ALA A 358 -0.55 -18.78 -11.15
CA ALA A 358 -0.58 -19.27 -9.77
C ALA A 358 0.60 -20.19 -9.39
N ASP A 359 1.33 -20.75 -10.36
CA ASP A 359 2.36 -21.79 -10.12
C ASP A 359 3.82 -21.26 -10.21
N HIS A 360 4.02 -19.94 -10.15
CA HIS A 360 5.36 -19.34 -10.22
C HIS A 360 6.15 -19.62 -8.92
N LYS A 361 7.03 -20.63 -8.96
CA LYS A 361 7.98 -20.89 -7.87
C LYS A 361 9.14 -19.88 -7.89
N PRO A 362 9.31 -19.06 -6.85
CA PRO A 362 10.44 -18.13 -6.78
C PRO A 362 11.77 -18.90 -6.81
N ALA A 363 12.69 -18.47 -7.67
CA ALA A 363 14.01 -19.08 -7.83
C ALA A 363 15.12 -18.10 -7.43
N SER A 364 15.99 -18.53 -6.54
CA SER A 364 17.24 -17.85 -6.16
C SER A 364 18.42 -18.57 -6.79
N LEU A 365 19.32 -17.81 -7.42
CA LEU A 365 20.52 -18.35 -8.05
C LEU A 365 21.74 -17.95 -7.22
N TYR A 366 22.51 -18.92 -6.76
CA TYR A 366 23.77 -18.72 -6.05
C TYR A 366 24.92 -19.39 -6.81
N PHE A 367 26.04 -18.68 -6.95
CA PHE A 367 27.24 -19.18 -7.61
C PHE A 367 28.48 -18.89 -6.77
N GLU A 368 29.36 -19.87 -6.68
CA GLU A 368 30.52 -19.83 -5.80
C GLU A 368 31.79 -20.31 -6.51
N ASN A 369 32.87 -19.54 -6.35
CA ASN A 369 34.20 -19.85 -6.86
C ASN A 369 34.23 -20.17 -8.38
N VAL A 370 33.40 -19.48 -9.17
CA VAL A 370 33.31 -19.70 -10.61
C VAL A 370 34.57 -19.21 -11.31
N SER A 371 35.31 -20.15 -11.90
CA SER A 371 36.56 -19.89 -12.61
C SER A 371 36.54 -20.54 -14.00
N TYR A 372 37.17 -19.88 -14.98
CA TYR A 372 37.24 -20.38 -16.35
C TYR A 372 38.62 -20.16 -16.94
N THR A 373 39.21 -21.25 -17.41
CA THR A 373 40.55 -21.26 -18.02
C THR A 373 40.49 -21.80 -19.44
N LEU A 374 40.98 -21.02 -20.40
CA LEU A 374 41.06 -21.39 -21.81
C LEU A 374 42.52 -21.40 -22.25
N ASN A 375 43.02 -22.55 -22.72
CA ASN A 375 44.40 -22.72 -23.20
C ASN A 375 45.47 -22.20 -22.21
N GLY A 376 45.29 -22.46 -20.92
CA GLY A 376 46.20 -22.01 -19.85
C GLY A 376 46.04 -20.54 -19.44
N LYS A 377 45.15 -19.78 -20.10
CA LYS A 377 44.82 -18.40 -19.73
C LYS A 377 43.54 -18.38 -18.89
N VAL A 378 43.64 -17.83 -17.68
CA VAL A 378 42.48 -17.56 -16.82
C VAL A 378 41.69 -16.39 -17.41
N ILE A 379 40.42 -16.62 -17.68
CA ILE A 379 39.48 -15.63 -18.22
C ILE A 379 38.52 -15.15 -17.13
N LEU A 380 38.10 -16.05 -16.24
CA LEU A 380 37.32 -15.74 -15.03
C LEU A 380 38.04 -16.33 -13.82
N ASP A 381 38.20 -15.56 -12.75
CA ASP A 381 38.87 -15.98 -11.52
C ASP A 381 37.92 -15.84 -10.33
N ARG A 382 37.51 -16.98 -9.76
CA ARG A 382 36.79 -17.13 -8.48
C ARG A 382 35.65 -16.12 -8.26
N ILE A 383 34.75 -16.04 -9.24
CA ILE A 383 33.57 -15.18 -9.17
C ILE A 383 32.52 -15.81 -8.24
N GLN A 384 31.91 -15.00 -7.39
CA GLN A 384 30.87 -15.42 -6.43
C GLN A 384 29.76 -14.37 -6.29
N GLY A 385 28.53 -14.80 -6.02
CA GLY A 385 27.38 -13.89 -5.93
C GLY A 385 26.03 -14.61 -5.84
N VAL A 386 24.98 -13.82 -5.60
CA VAL A 386 23.60 -14.29 -5.43
C VAL A 386 22.61 -13.37 -6.16
N ALA A 387 21.62 -13.97 -6.82
CA ALA A 387 20.46 -13.28 -7.39
C ALA A 387 19.18 -13.78 -6.74
N HIS A 388 18.45 -12.88 -6.08
CA HIS A 388 17.19 -13.20 -5.40
C HIS A 388 15.98 -13.13 -6.35
N PRO A 389 14.89 -13.85 -6.06
CA PRO A 389 13.64 -13.73 -6.81
C PRO A 389 13.16 -12.27 -6.84
N GLY A 390 12.76 -11.78 -8.01
CA GLY A 390 12.29 -10.40 -8.19
C GLY A 390 13.40 -9.34 -8.33
N GLN A 391 14.68 -9.73 -8.24
CA GLN A 391 15.81 -8.82 -8.42
C GLN A 391 16.34 -8.83 -9.86
N ILE A 392 16.72 -7.66 -10.37
CA ILE A 392 17.48 -7.53 -11.62
C ILE A 392 18.96 -7.35 -11.28
N MET A 393 19.81 -8.31 -11.71
CA MET A 393 21.26 -8.22 -11.58
C MET A 393 21.90 -7.80 -12.90
N ALA A 394 22.65 -6.69 -12.90
CA ALA A 394 23.38 -6.20 -14.06
C ALA A 394 24.89 -6.51 -13.93
N ILE A 395 25.46 -7.20 -14.92
CA ILE A 395 26.89 -7.48 -15.01
C ILE A 395 27.55 -6.43 -15.93
N MET A 396 28.36 -5.56 -15.36
CA MET A 396 29.02 -4.45 -16.06
C MET A 396 30.54 -4.58 -16.02
N GLY A 397 31.22 -4.04 -17.02
CA GLY A 397 32.68 -4.09 -17.12
C GLY A 397 33.20 -3.79 -18.51
N ALA A 398 34.51 -3.56 -18.63
CA ALA A 398 35.17 -3.23 -19.89
C ALA A 398 34.95 -4.29 -20.99
N SER A 399 35.09 -3.91 -22.25
CA SER A 399 35.08 -4.86 -23.36
C SER A 399 36.22 -5.89 -23.18
N GLY A 400 35.92 -7.18 -23.35
CA GLY A 400 36.89 -8.25 -23.11
C GLY A 400 37.06 -8.71 -21.65
N ALA A 401 36.36 -8.12 -20.68
CA ALA A 401 36.41 -8.53 -19.27
C ALA A 401 35.77 -9.90 -18.96
N GLY A 402 35.29 -10.64 -19.97
CA GLY A 402 34.69 -11.96 -19.78
C GLY A 402 33.18 -11.97 -19.45
N LYS A 403 32.46 -10.84 -19.57
CA LYS A 403 31.00 -10.75 -19.27
C LYS A 403 30.16 -11.81 -20.00
N THR A 404 30.27 -11.87 -21.33
CA THR A 404 29.55 -12.86 -22.15
C THR A 404 29.98 -14.28 -21.79
N THR A 405 31.28 -14.48 -21.53
CA THR A 405 31.82 -15.77 -21.09
C THR A 405 31.24 -16.22 -19.75
N PHE A 406 31.08 -15.30 -18.80
CA PHE A 406 30.47 -15.57 -17.51
C PHE A 406 28.99 -15.89 -17.63
N LEU A 407 28.23 -15.12 -18.42
CA LEU A 407 26.82 -15.41 -18.72
C LEU A 407 26.63 -16.76 -19.41
N ASP A 408 27.51 -17.13 -20.36
CA ASP A 408 27.49 -18.44 -21.01
C ASP A 408 27.73 -19.58 -20.03
N ILE A 409 28.64 -19.40 -19.07
CA ILE A 409 28.94 -20.39 -18.03
C ILE A 409 27.78 -20.50 -17.04
N LEU A 410 27.18 -19.36 -16.65
CA LEU A 410 25.95 -19.34 -15.85
C LEU A 410 24.80 -20.04 -16.58
N ALA A 411 24.71 -19.93 -17.90
CA ALA A 411 23.74 -20.65 -18.72
C ALA A 411 24.10 -22.12 -18.97
N ARG A 412 25.21 -22.60 -18.39
CA ARG A 412 25.77 -23.94 -18.60
C ARG A 412 25.97 -24.30 -20.08
N LYS A 413 26.39 -23.33 -20.89
CA LYS A 413 26.81 -23.59 -22.28
C LYS A 413 28.15 -24.32 -22.30
N ASN A 414 28.27 -25.30 -23.19
CA ASN A 414 29.52 -26.00 -23.39
C ASN A 414 30.57 -25.04 -23.98
N LYS A 415 31.67 -24.85 -23.26
CA LYS A 415 32.84 -24.08 -23.69
C LYS A 415 34.06 -25.00 -23.80
N ARG A 416 35.05 -24.58 -24.58
CA ARG A 416 36.26 -25.39 -24.87
C ARG A 416 37.26 -25.44 -23.70
N GLY A 417 37.18 -24.48 -22.78
CA GLY A 417 38.06 -24.40 -21.61
C GLY A 417 37.55 -25.21 -20.41
N SER A 418 38.35 -25.23 -19.35
CA SER A 418 37.97 -25.83 -18.05
C SER A 418 37.14 -24.85 -17.25
N VAL A 419 35.98 -25.30 -16.76
CA VAL A 419 35.08 -24.54 -15.87
C VAL A 419 35.13 -25.17 -14.49
N GLU A 420 35.38 -24.36 -13.47
CA GLU A 420 35.35 -24.72 -12.06
C GLU A 420 34.36 -23.82 -11.32
N GLY A 421 33.80 -24.33 -10.21
CA GLY A 421 32.81 -23.60 -9.39
C GLY A 421 31.53 -24.39 -9.14
N ASN A 422 30.72 -23.88 -8.22
CA ASN A 422 29.45 -24.49 -7.84
C ASN A 422 28.28 -23.54 -8.14
N PHE A 423 27.17 -24.09 -8.63
CA PHE A 423 25.93 -23.37 -8.91
C PHE A 423 24.79 -24.02 -8.15
N TYR A 424 24.00 -23.20 -7.47
CA TYR A 424 22.89 -23.63 -6.64
C TYR A 424 21.63 -22.87 -7.06
N VAL A 425 20.52 -23.58 -7.14
CA VAL A 425 19.19 -22.99 -7.35
C VAL A 425 18.37 -23.32 -6.11
N ASN A 426 17.86 -22.30 -5.41
CA ASN A 426 17.13 -22.48 -4.15
C ASN A 426 17.91 -23.29 -3.09
N GLY A 427 19.22 -23.12 -3.05
CA GLY A 427 20.11 -23.80 -2.09
C GLY A 427 20.50 -25.23 -2.49
N GLU A 428 19.95 -25.79 -3.56
CA GLU A 428 20.27 -27.14 -4.03
C GLU A 428 21.20 -27.12 -5.26
N LYS A 429 22.14 -28.07 -5.31
CA LYS A 429 23.04 -28.24 -6.46
C LYS A 429 22.34 -29.01 -7.57
N VAL A 430 21.84 -28.27 -8.57
CA VAL A 430 21.04 -28.82 -9.67
C VAL A 430 21.92 -29.47 -10.76
N GLY A 431 21.48 -30.60 -11.32
CA GLY A 431 22.12 -31.25 -12.47
C GLY A 431 22.01 -30.44 -13.77
N ASN A 432 22.82 -30.76 -14.79
CA ASN A 432 22.83 -30.00 -16.05
C ASN A 432 21.52 -30.07 -16.83
N SER A 433 20.78 -31.18 -16.75
CA SER A 433 19.48 -31.36 -17.40
C SER A 433 18.42 -30.48 -16.78
N ASP A 434 18.31 -30.52 -15.45
CA ASP A 434 17.24 -29.86 -14.72
C ASP A 434 17.46 -28.36 -14.68
N TYR A 435 18.72 -27.93 -14.64
CA TYR A 435 19.09 -26.52 -14.70
C TYR A 435 18.57 -25.86 -16.00
N LYS A 436 18.70 -26.54 -17.15
CA LYS A 436 18.22 -26.03 -18.45
C LYS A 436 16.69 -25.90 -18.54
N ASN A 437 15.94 -26.60 -17.69
CA ASN A 437 14.48 -26.48 -17.64
C ASN A 437 14.02 -25.26 -16.82
N VAL A 438 14.90 -24.69 -16.00
CA VAL A 438 14.58 -23.58 -15.09
C VAL A 438 15.14 -22.24 -15.58
N ILE A 439 16.18 -22.26 -16.42
CA ILE A 439 16.80 -21.04 -16.94
C ILE A 439 16.36 -20.71 -18.38
N GLY A 440 16.04 -19.44 -18.62
CA GLY A 440 15.95 -18.86 -19.96
C GLY A 440 17.25 -18.13 -20.30
N PHE A 441 17.80 -18.34 -21.50
CA PHE A 441 19.00 -17.65 -21.95
C PHE A 441 18.79 -17.07 -23.35
N VAL A 442 19.01 -15.76 -23.48
CA VAL A 442 18.92 -15.03 -24.75
C VAL A 442 20.33 -14.71 -25.21
N ASP A 443 20.70 -15.23 -26.38
CA ASP A 443 22.03 -15.06 -26.96
C ASP A 443 22.32 -13.60 -27.35
N GLN A 444 23.59 -13.28 -27.59
CA GLN A 444 23.98 -11.96 -28.11
C GLN A 444 23.61 -11.80 -29.59
N GLU A 445 23.66 -12.89 -30.36
CA GLU A 445 23.25 -12.93 -31.77
C GLU A 445 21.91 -13.67 -31.88
N ASP A 446 20.93 -13.04 -32.52
CA ASP A 446 19.59 -13.61 -32.68
C ASP A 446 19.55 -14.56 -33.88
N THR A 447 19.56 -15.87 -33.64
CA THR A 447 19.41 -16.90 -34.69
C THR A 447 17.94 -17.26 -34.87
N MET A 448 17.29 -16.69 -35.88
CA MET A 448 15.89 -16.96 -36.21
C MET A 448 15.75 -17.32 -37.68
N LEU A 449 14.69 -18.04 -38.04
CA LEU A 449 14.44 -18.44 -39.42
C LEU A 449 13.99 -17.20 -40.22
N PRO A 450 14.74 -16.78 -41.26
CA PRO A 450 14.46 -15.54 -41.98
C PRO A 450 13.17 -15.61 -42.81
N THR A 451 12.65 -16.81 -43.06
CA THR A 451 11.44 -17.08 -43.86
C THR A 451 10.16 -17.03 -43.05
N LEU A 452 10.22 -16.99 -41.72
CA LEU A 452 9.04 -16.94 -40.85
C LEU A 452 8.66 -15.50 -40.52
N THR A 453 7.37 -15.28 -40.24
CA THR A 453 6.91 -14.04 -39.63
C THR A 453 7.29 -13.96 -38.15
N VAL A 454 7.21 -12.77 -37.57
CA VAL A 454 7.40 -12.57 -36.13
C VAL A 454 6.44 -13.46 -35.33
N HIS A 455 5.16 -13.46 -35.69
CA HIS A 455 4.14 -14.26 -35.02
C HIS A 455 4.41 -15.75 -35.15
N GLU A 456 4.72 -16.23 -36.35
CA GLU A 456 5.03 -17.65 -36.61
C GLU A 456 6.25 -18.12 -35.80
N THR A 457 7.25 -17.26 -35.65
CA THR A 457 8.48 -17.57 -34.90
C THR A 457 8.18 -17.73 -33.41
N ILE A 458 7.46 -16.77 -32.81
CA ILE A 458 7.10 -16.82 -31.38
C ILE A 458 6.12 -17.98 -31.13
N MET A 459 5.16 -18.19 -32.02
CA MET A 459 4.21 -19.31 -31.94
C MET A 459 4.91 -20.66 -32.05
N THR A 460 5.93 -20.79 -32.92
CA THR A 460 6.73 -22.02 -33.01
C THR A 460 7.50 -22.27 -31.72
N SER A 461 8.07 -21.23 -31.10
CA SER A 461 8.72 -21.35 -29.77
C SER A 461 7.72 -21.79 -28.70
N ALA A 462 6.55 -21.15 -28.65
CA ALA A 462 5.48 -21.46 -27.72
C ALA A 462 4.98 -22.90 -27.86
N LEU A 463 4.78 -23.39 -29.08
CA LEU A 463 4.34 -24.77 -29.34
C LEU A 463 5.35 -25.83 -28.86
N LEU A 464 6.65 -25.51 -28.89
CA LEU A 464 7.73 -26.43 -28.48
C LEU A 464 8.07 -26.33 -26.99
N ARG A 465 7.92 -25.15 -26.37
CA ARG A 465 8.32 -24.89 -24.98
C ARG A 465 7.17 -24.95 -23.98
N LEU A 466 5.94 -24.62 -24.38
CA LEU A 466 4.79 -24.66 -23.47
C LEU A 466 4.25 -26.09 -23.30
N PRO A 467 3.70 -26.42 -22.12
CA PRO A 467 3.16 -27.74 -21.80
C PRO A 467 2.20 -28.31 -22.86
N ARG A 468 2.18 -29.64 -23.02
CA ARG A 468 1.36 -30.31 -24.06
C ARG A 468 -0.14 -30.33 -23.75
N ASP A 469 -0.48 -30.26 -22.48
CA ASP A 469 -1.83 -30.19 -21.93
C ASP A 469 -2.49 -28.82 -22.14
N MET A 470 -1.70 -27.75 -22.37
CA MET A 470 -2.23 -26.44 -22.72
C MET A 470 -2.83 -26.42 -24.13
N GLY A 471 -4.07 -25.93 -24.24
CA GLY A 471 -4.78 -25.80 -25.51
C GLY A 471 -4.07 -24.89 -26.53
N ARG A 472 -4.22 -25.17 -27.83
CA ARG A 472 -3.60 -24.35 -28.89
C ARG A 472 -4.06 -22.88 -28.82
N ALA A 473 -5.33 -22.63 -28.53
CA ALA A 473 -5.88 -21.28 -28.39
C ALA A 473 -5.24 -20.53 -27.22
N ALA A 474 -5.06 -21.18 -26.07
CA ALA A 474 -4.38 -20.61 -24.91
C ALA A 474 -2.90 -20.28 -25.22
N LYS A 475 -2.19 -21.16 -25.96
CA LYS A 475 -0.82 -20.87 -26.43
C LYS A 475 -0.77 -19.65 -27.35
N GLU A 476 -1.74 -19.54 -28.27
CA GLU A 476 -1.82 -18.41 -29.20
C GLU A 476 -2.14 -17.09 -28.49
N LEU A 477 -3.04 -17.11 -27.51
CA LEU A 477 -3.32 -15.96 -26.65
C LEU A 477 -2.06 -15.50 -25.89
N ARG A 478 -1.30 -16.45 -25.34
CA ARG A 478 -0.04 -16.15 -24.64
C ARG A 478 0.99 -15.48 -25.58
N VAL A 479 1.06 -15.92 -26.84
CA VAL A 479 1.90 -15.29 -27.86
C VAL A 479 1.47 -13.83 -28.08
N TYR A 480 0.17 -13.57 -28.23
CA TYR A 480 -0.36 -12.22 -28.40
C TYR A 480 -0.05 -11.30 -27.20
N GLU A 481 -0.15 -11.81 -25.97
CA GLU A 481 0.22 -11.06 -24.77
C GLU A 481 1.69 -10.65 -24.78
N VAL A 482 2.59 -11.59 -25.08
CA VAL A 482 4.04 -11.34 -25.13
C VAL A 482 4.38 -10.33 -26.24
N GLU A 483 3.77 -10.46 -27.42
CA GLU A 483 3.93 -9.50 -28.51
C GLU A 483 3.51 -8.08 -28.11
N LYS A 484 2.43 -7.96 -27.32
CA LYS A 484 1.95 -6.67 -26.80
C LYS A 484 2.87 -6.11 -25.71
N GLN A 485 3.31 -6.93 -24.77
CA GLN A 485 4.22 -6.53 -23.68
C GLN A 485 5.58 -6.03 -24.21
N LEU A 486 6.09 -6.67 -25.27
CA LEU A 486 7.34 -6.28 -25.92
C LEU A 486 7.15 -5.20 -27.00
N GLY A 487 5.93 -4.72 -27.23
CA GLY A 487 5.64 -3.66 -28.19
C GLY A 487 5.89 -4.04 -29.66
N ILE A 488 5.84 -5.34 -30.00
CA ILE A 488 6.10 -5.89 -31.34
C ILE A 488 4.83 -6.38 -32.06
N SER A 489 3.66 -6.22 -31.45
CA SER A 489 2.38 -6.64 -32.05
C SER A 489 2.09 -6.01 -33.43
N HIS A 490 2.55 -4.77 -33.66
CA HIS A 490 2.37 -4.08 -34.94
C HIS A 490 3.19 -4.68 -36.11
N ILE A 491 4.23 -5.47 -35.82
CA ILE A 491 5.08 -6.14 -36.80
C ILE A 491 4.85 -7.66 -36.85
N LYS A 492 3.79 -8.16 -36.20
CA LYS A 492 3.53 -9.60 -36.06
C LYS A 492 3.52 -10.37 -37.40
N ASP A 493 2.98 -9.75 -38.44
CA ASP A 493 2.85 -10.35 -39.79
C ASP A 493 4.06 -10.05 -40.70
N SER A 494 5.08 -9.36 -40.18
CA SER A 494 6.30 -9.03 -40.93
C SER A 494 7.29 -10.18 -40.90
N LEU A 495 7.98 -10.42 -42.02
CA LEU A 495 9.06 -11.40 -42.10
C LEU A 495 10.27 -10.95 -41.30
N ILE A 496 10.92 -11.89 -40.61
CA ILE A 496 12.17 -11.59 -39.89
C ILE A 496 13.26 -11.12 -40.86
N GLY A 497 13.38 -11.79 -42.01
CA GLY A 497 14.37 -11.44 -43.03
C GLY A 497 15.80 -11.85 -42.69
N SER A 498 16.71 -11.72 -43.66
CA SER A 498 18.13 -12.04 -43.52
C SER A 498 18.96 -10.77 -43.69
N GLU A 499 20.06 -10.66 -42.95
CA GLU A 499 21.03 -9.56 -43.08
C GLU A 499 21.88 -9.69 -44.37
N GLU A 500 21.93 -10.88 -44.98
CA GLU A 500 22.79 -11.20 -46.12
C GLU A 500 22.08 -11.14 -47.49
N GLY A 501 20.78 -10.82 -47.55
CA GLY A 501 20.00 -10.81 -48.79
C GLY A 501 19.18 -9.54 -49.01
N ASN A 502 18.86 -9.22 -50.27
CA ASN A 502 18.03 -8.08 -50.72
C ASN A 502 16.55 -8.09 -50.22
N GLY A 503 16.23 -8.86 -49.17
CA GLY A 503 14.90 -8.93 -48.58
C GLY A 503 14.76 -7.91 -47.43
N ARG A 504 13.77 -7.04 -47.51
CA ARG A 504 13.47 -6.03 -46.48
C ARG A 504 12.81 -6.74 -45.28
N GLY A 505 13.56 -6.93 -44.18
CA GLY A 505 13.09 -7.51 -42.93
C GLY A 505 12.79 -6.48 -41.84
N ILE A 506 12.60 -6.94 -40.61
CA ILE A 506 12.43 -6.11 -39.41
C ILE A 506 13.76 -5.44 -39.00
N SER A 507 13.70 -4.35 -38.23
CA SER A 507 14.89 -3.66 -37.74
C SER A 507 15.66 -4.50 -36.71
N GLY A 508 16.96 -4.22 -36.53
CA GLY A 508 17.77 -4.95 -35.54
C GLY A 508 17.26 -4.83 -34.09
N GLY A 509 16.69 -3.67 -33.72
CA GLY A 509 16.08 -3.49 -32.40
C GLY A 509 14.79 -4.28 -32.22
N GLU A 510 13.99 -4.42 -33.28
CA GLU A 510 12.81 -5.29 -33.30
C GLU A 510 13.22 -6.76 -33.24
N LYS A 511 14.22 -7.17 -34.04
CA LYS A 511 14.79 -8.51 -34.04
C LYS A 511 15.25 -8.93 -32.64
N ARG A 512 15.88 -8.02 -31.90
CA ARG A 512 16.27 -8.25 -30.50
C ARG A 512 15.09 -8.50 -29.57
N ARG A 513 13.99 -7.76 -29.74
CA ARG A 513 12.77 -7.96 -28.94
C ARG A 513 12.07 -9.27 -29.30
N VAL A 514 12.09 -9.68 -30.57
CA VAL A 514 11.59 -11.00 -30.99
C VAL A 514 12.44 -12.12 -30.38
N GLY A 515 13.76 -11.96 -30.32
CA GLY A 515 14.65 -12.90 -29.63
C GLY A 515 14.37 -13.04 -28.12
N ILE A 516 13.95 -11.95 -27.46
CA ILE A 516 13.51 -11.97 -26.05
C ILE A 516 12.13 -12.64 -25.91
N ALA A 517 11.26 -12.50 -26.92
CA ALA A 517 9.93 -13.09 -26.92
C ALA A 517 9.93 -14.63 -27.04
N CYS A 518 10.96 -15.19 -27.69
CA CYS A 518 11.07 -16.61 -28.02
C CYS A 518 11.59 -17.44 -26.86
#